data_AF-A0A2G4IGN6-F1
#
_entry.id   AF-A0A2G4IGN6-F1
#
_cell.length_a   1.000
_cell.length_b   1.000
_cell.length_c   1.000
_cell.angle_alpha   90.00
_cell.angle_beta   90.00
_cell.angle_gamma   90.00
#
_symmetry.space_group_name_H-M   'P 1'
#
loop_
_entity.id
_entity.type
_entity.pdbx_description
1 polymer ?
#
loop_
_entity_poly.entity_id
_entity_poly.type
_entity_poly.pdbx_seq_one_letter_code
_entity_poly.pdbx_strand_id
1 'polypeptide(L)'
;MKVPSFEDQLNRLEEIAGSLDRVDVPLDKALALFEEGIQRLRAAQATLEAAEGRLRELVERADGTLEPTEGKLLGSADGDDED
;
A
#
# COMPACT_ATOMS: atom_id res chain seq x y z
N MET A 1 19.41 5.17 -1.05
CA MET A 1 18.55 4.96 -2.23
C MET A 1 17.22 5.66 -1.94
N LYS A 2 16.71 6.51 -2.84
CA LYS A 2 15.49 7.29 -2.61
C LYS A 2 14.27 6.42 -2.91
N VAL A 3 13.34 6.31 -1.96
CA VAL A 3 12.04 5.66 -2.21
C VAL A 3 11.25 6.56 -3.16
N PRO A 4 10.72 6.06 -4.29
CA PRO A 4 9.95 6.89 -5.21
C PRO A 4 8.68 7.41 -4.54
N SER A 5 8.32 8.66 -4.82
CA SER A 5 7.07 9.27 -4.33
C SER A 5 5.84 8.65 -4.98
N PHE A 6 4.64 8.92 -4.44
CA PHE A 6 3.39 8.47 -5.05
C PHE A 6 3.28 8.97 -6.50
N GLU A 7 3.61 10.24 -6.72
CA GLU A 7 3.61 10.89 -8.02
C GLU A 7 4.61 10.22 -8.97
N ASP A 8 5.79 9.82 -8.48
CA ASP A 8 6.76 9.06 -9.29
C ASP A 8 6.21 7.68 -9.70
N GLN A 9 5.52 6.98 -8.79
CA GLN A 9 4.88 5.68 -9.11
C GLN A 9 3.79 5.86 -10.16
N LEU A 10 2.98 6.90 -10.03
CA LEU A 10 1.85 7.18 -10.93
C LEU A 10 2.34 7.57 -12.33
N ASN A 11 3.31 8.50 -12.42
CA ASN A 11 3.92 8.89 -13.69
C ASN A 11 4.52 7.67 -14.41
N ARG A 12 5.21 6.80 -13.68
CA ARG A 12 5.78 5.59 -14.27
C ARG A 12 4.72 4.60 -14.76
N LEU A 13 3.61 4.47 -14.04
CA LEU A 13 2.47 3.65 -14.48
C LEU A 13 1.87 4.17 -15.79
N GLU A 14 1.71 5.48 -15.94
CA GLU A 14 1.22 6.11 -17.17
C GLU A 14 2.16 5.85 -18.36
N GLU A 15 3.48 5.97 -18.14
CA GLU A 15 4.49 5.63 -19.16
C GLU A 15 4.42 4.16 -19.58
N ILE A 16 4.25 3.25 -18.62
CA ILE A 16 4.12 1.81 -18.87
C ILE A 16 2.85 1.54 -19.67
N ALA A 17 1.71 2.10 -19.27
CA ALA A 17 0.44 1.95 -19.98
C ALA A 17 0.55 2.45 -21.43
N GLY A 18 1.08 3.66 -21.63
CA GLY A 18 1.30 4.21 -22.97
C GLY A 18 2.31 3.41 -23.81
N SER A 19 3.26 2.74 -23.15
CA SER A 19 4.18 1.82 -23.83
C SER A 19 3.50 0.53 -24.27
N LEU A 20 2.63 -0.04 -23.44
CA LEU A 20 1.89 -1.29 -23.72
C LEU A 20 0.81 -1.12 -24.80
N ASP A 21 0.29 0.09 -24.99
CA ASP A 21 -0.67 0.40 -26.06
C ASP A 21 -0.04 0.41 -27.48
N ARG A 22 1.30 0.33 -27.58
CA ARG A 22 1.99 0.28 -28.86
C ARG A 22 1.92 -1.11 -29.49
N VAL A 23 1.57 -1.14 -30.77
CA VAL A 23 1.39 -2.38 -31.58
C VAL A 23 2.70 -3.17 -31.75
N ASP A 24 3.86 -2.54 -31.61
CA ASP A 24 5.17 -3.11 -31.91
C ASP A 24 5.99 -3.55 -30.69
N VAL A 25 5.38 -3.63 -29.50
CA VAL A 25 6.09 -4.11 -28.30
C VAL A 25 6.32 -5.62 -28.37
N PRO A 26 7.58 -6.09 -28.30
CA PRO A 26 7.87 -7.52 -28.21
C PRO A 26 7.29 -8.13 -26.93
N LEU A 27 6.80 -9.37 -27.00
CA LEU A 27 6.13 -10.05 -25.88
C LEU A 27 6.95 -10.02 -24.57
N ASP A 28 8.24 -10.35 -24.63
CA ASP A 28 9.11 -10.36 -23.45
C ASP A 28 9.20 -8.98 -22.78
N LYS A 29 9.20 -7.92 -23.60
CA LYS A 29 9.18 -6.55 -23.12
C LYS A 29 7.83 -6.17 -22.53
N ALA A 30 6.73 -6.62 -23.14
CA ALA A 30 5.38 -6.39 -22.61
C ALA A 30 5.21 -7.05 -21.23
N LEU A 31 5.70 -8.28 -21.07
CA LEU A 31 5.68 -9.00 -19.79
C LEU A 31 6.49 -8.27 -18.73
N ALA A 32 7.71 -7.83 -19.05
CA ALA A 32 8.54 -7.07 -18.11
C ALA A 32 7.89 -5.73 -17.70
N LEU A 33 7.29 -5.01 -18.67
CA LEU A 33 6.55 -3.77 -18.41
C LEU A 33 5.32 -4.01 -17.53
N PHE A 34 4.60 -5.11 -17.77
CA PHE A 34 3.43 -5.48 -16.97
C PHE A 34 3.82 -5.82 -15.52
N GLU A 35 4.88 -6.63 -15.33
CA GLU A 35 5.41 -6.94 -14.01
C GLU A 35 5.86 -5.68 -13.26
N GLU A 36 6.56 -4.77 -13.94
CA GLU A 36 6.92 -3.48 -13.37
C GLU A 36 5.65 -2.72 -12.96
N GLY A 37 4.65 -2.63 -13.84
CA GLY A 37 3.38 -1.96 -13.58
C GLY A 37 2.69 -2.48 -12.32
N ILE A 38 2.62 -3.80 -12.13
CA ILE A 38 2.04 -4.40 -10.92
C ILE A 38 2.81 -3.99 -9.66
N GLN A 39 4.14 -3.96 -9.71
CA GLN A 39 4.95 -3.51 -8.57
C GLN A 39 4.71 -2.04 -8.24
N ARG A 40 4.64 -1.17 -9.26
CA ARG A 40 4.33 0.26 -9.09
C ARG A 40 2.94 0.46 -8.49
N LEU A 41 1.94 -0.26 -8.99
CA LEU A 41 0.57 -0.18 -8.50
C LEU A 41 0.47 -0.55 -7.02
N ARG A 42 1.13 -1.65 -6.62
CA ARG A 42 1.17 -2.06 -5.20
C ARG A 42 1.85 -1.01 -4.31
N ALA A 43 2.93 -0.41 -4.79
CA ALA A 43 3.62 0.65 -4.04
C ALA A 43 2.75 1.91 -3.88
N ALA A 44 2.03 2.30 -4.93
CA ALA A 44 1.09 3.41 -4.89
C ALA A 44 -0.08 3.13 -3.91
N GLN A 45 -0.66 1.93 -3.97
CA GLN A 45 -1.70 1.49 -3.03
C GLN A 45 -1.24 1.55 -1.57
N ALA A 46 -0.06 1.00 -1.26
CA ALA A 46 0.49 1.05 0.10
C ALA A 46 0.71 2.50 0.59
N THR A 47 1.06 3.41 -0.32
CA THR A 47 1.22 4.83 0.02
C THR A 47 -0.12 5.49 0.34
N LEU A 48 -1.18 5.17 -0.43
CA LEU A 48 -2.53 5.65 -0.16
C LEU A 48 -3.08 5.10 1.15
N GLU A 49 -2.93 3.80 1.41
CA GLU A 49 -3.35 3.16 2.67
C GLU A 49 -2.68 3.83 3.89
N ALA A 50 -1.38 4.12 3.80
CA ALA A 50 -0.67 4.83 4.85
C ALA A 50 -1.18 6.27 5.06
N ALA A 51 -1.54 6.96 3.97
CA ALA A 51 -2.11 8.31 4.05
C ALA A 51 -3.52 8.29 4.67
N GLU A 52 -4.36 7.33 4.29
CA GLU A 52 -5.70 7.13 4.84
C GLU A 52 -5.65 6.79 6.33
N GLY A 53 -4.71 5.94 6.76
CA GLY A 53 -4.51 5.62 8.17
C GLY A 53 -4.16 6.87 8.99
N ARG A 54 -3.23 7.69 8.49
CA ARG A 54 -2.88 8.97 9.15
C ARG A 54 -4.04 9.94 9.20
N LEU A 55 -4.86 10.01 8.15
CA LEU A 55 -6.05 10.85 8.12
C LEU A 55 -7.07 10.39 9.17
N ARG A 56 -7.30 9.08 9.29
CA ARG A 56 -8.19 8.51 10.30
C ARG A 56 -7.74 8.87 11.71
N GLU A 57 -6.46 8.67 12.03
CA GLU A 57 -5.89 9.05 13.34
C GLU A 57 -6.07 10.54 13.63
N LEU A 58 -5.93 11.41 12.62
CA LEU A 58 -6.12 12.86 12.78
C LEU A 58 -7.59 13.22 13.05
N VAL A 59 -8.53 12.56 12.37
CA VAL A 59 -9.97 12.79 12.56
C VAL A 59 -10.42 12.30 13.95
N GLU A 60 -10.01 11.10 14.35
CA GLU A 60 -10.30 10.53 15.69
C GLU A 60 -9.69 11.38 16.82
N ARG A 61 -8.50 11.95 16.62
CA ARG A 61 -7.93 12.89 17.61
C ARG A 61 -8.68 14.22 17.67
N ALA A 62 -9.23 14.69 16.56
CA ALA A 62 -9.97 15.95 16.49
C ALA A 62 -11.37 15.83 17.10
N ASP A 63 -11.99 14.64 17.06
CA ASP A 63 -13.29 14.37 17.69
C ASP A 63 -13.20 13.99 19.18
N GLY A 64 -11.98 13.84 19.71
CA GLY A 64 -11.71 13.57 21.12
C GLY A 64 -11.68 12.08 21.50
N THR A 65 -11.82 11.19 20.52
CA THR A 65 -11.76 9.74 20.73
C THR A 65 -10.32 9.28 20.60
N LEU A 66 -9.57 9.29 21.71
CA LEU A 66 -8.30 8.58 21.79
C LEU A 66 -8.61 7.08 21.91
N GLU A 67 -8.53 6.33 20.81
CA GLU A 67 -8.40 4.87 20.92
C GLU A 67 -7.05 4.56 21.58
N PRO A 68 -7.03 3.83 22.70
CA PRO A 68 -5.79 3.49 23.36
C PRO A 68 -5.02 2.55 22.44
N THR A 69 -3.97 3.07 21.80
CA THR A 69 -2.91 2.21 21.28
C THR A 69 -2.12 1.66 22.47
N GLU A 70 -2.71 0.75 23.22
CA GLU A 70 -2.02 -0.04 24.24
C GLU A 70 -2.14 -1.52 23.92
N GLY A 71 -0.97 -2.13 23.69
CA GLY A 71 -0.71 -3.42 24.29
C GLY A 71 -1.06 -4.65 23.47
N LYS A 72 -0.33 -4.86 22.37
CA LYS A 72 0.27 -6.19 22.23
C LYS A 72 1.18 -6.37 23.44
N LEU A 73 0.67 -7.06 24.48
CA LEU A 73 1.32 -7.66 25.67
C LEU A 73 0.52 -7.38 26.96
N LEU A 74 -0.37 -8.30 27.36
CA LEU A 74 -0.32 -9.06 28.62
C LEU A 74 -1.62 -9.86 28.80
N GLY A 75 -1.51 -11.19 28.93
CA GLY A 75 -2.66 -12.05 29.22
C GLY A 75 -2.52 -13.50 28.79
N SER A 76 -1.32 -14.08 28.88
CA SER A 76 -1.24 -15.50 29.26
C SER A 76 -1.80 -15.62 30.67
N ALA A 77 -3.02 -16.14 30.79
CA ALA A 77 -3.54 -16.74 32.01
C ALA A 77 -4.77 -17.57 31.64
N ASP A 78 -4.54 -18.88 31.56
CA ASP A 78 -5.40 -19.97 32.01
C ASP A 78 -6.91 -19.71 32.07
N GLY A 79 -7.60 -20.50 31.26
CA GLY A 79 -9.02 -20.81 31.39
C GLY A 79 -9.24 -22.18 30.77
N ASP A 80 -8.84 -23.22 31.51
CA ASP A 80 -9.46 -24.53 31.40
C ASP A 80 -10.98 -24.35 31.36
N ASP A 81 -11.63 -24.90 30.35
CA ASP A 81 -12.92 -25.56 30.55
C ASP A 81 -12.97 -26.75 29.60
N GLU A 82 -12.87 -27.91 30.23
CA GLU A 82 -13.10 -29.26 29.72
C GLU A 82 -14.56 -29.40 29.25
N ASP A 83 -14.74 -29.84 28.00
CA ASP A 83 -15.62 -30.93 27.50
C ASP A 83 -15.97 -30.76 26.01
#